data_AF-A0AAW5CII9-F1
#
_entry.id   AF-A0AAW5CII9-F1
#
_cell.length_a   1.000
_cell.length_b   1.000
_cell.length_c   1.000
_cell.angle_alpha   90.00
_cell.angle_beta   90.00
_cell.angle_gamma   90.00
#
_symmetry.space_group_name_H-M   'P 1'
#
loop_
_entity.id
_entity.type
_entity.pdbx_description
1 polymer ?
#
loop_
_entity_poly.entity_id
_entity_poly.type
_entity_poly.pdbx_seq_one_letter_code
_entity_poly.pdbx_strand_id
1 'polypeptide(L)'
;MIGVSYDTRIKPGSAFGYRAGISYFYGTNYNSNEGHGFSVPLEFNCILGKRRSKFEAGTGINMGLYSIKETYWVNSEGNVSIIEPVTQIVESRNTFGYYIFLNIGYRYQRESGFMFRAGVSPSFNFGDKYGLRKTPLLYPYLSFGYTFK
;
A
#
# COMPACT_ATOMS: atom_id res chain seq x y z
N MET A 1 -0.32 4.46 4.11
CA MET A 1 -1.07 4.63 2.84
C MET A 1 -2.51 4.92 3.19
N ILE A 2 -3.11 5.90 2.54
CA ILE A 2 -4.53 6.25 2.71
C ILE A 2 -5.15 6.20 1.31
N GLY A 3 -6.38 5.68 1.19
CA GLY A 3 -7.03 5.57 -0.10
C GLY A 3 -8.53 5.39 0.00
N VAL A 4 -9.18 5.61 -1.13
CA VAL A 4 -10.62 5.41 -1.31
C VAL A 4 -10.80 4.36 -2.38
N SER A 5 -11.80 3.49 -2.19
CA SER A 5 -12.05 2.38 -3.09
C SER A 5 -13.52 2.08 -3.23
N TYR A 6 -13.91 1.70 -4.44
CA TYR A 6 -15.20 1.11 -4.73
C TYR A 6 -15.10 -0.41 -4.66
N ASP A 7 -16.00 -1.04 -3.88
CA ASP A 7 -16.06 -2.48 -3.64
C ASP A 7 -17.44 -2.99 -4.07
N THR A 8 -17.47 -3.97 -4.98
CA THR A 8 -18.71 -4.55 -5.48
C THR A 8 -18.60 -6.05 -5.67
N ARG A 9 -19.75 -6.73 -5.67
CA ARG A 9 -19.85 -8.16 -5.95
C ARG A 9 -19.97 -8.38 -7.46
N ILE A 10 -19.44 -9.50 -7.95
CA ILE A 10 -19.53 -9.86 -9.39
C ILE A 10 -20.99 -10.04 -9.82
N LYS A 11 -21.80 -10.61 -8.94
CA LYS A 11 -23.25 -10.73 -9.10
C LYS A 11 -23.94 -10.63 -7.74
N PRO A 12 -25.23 -10.27 -7.69
CA PRO A 12 -26.00 -10.28 -6.45
C PRO A 12 -25.88 -11.64 -5.73
N GLY A 13 -25.62 -11.62 -4.43
CA GLY A 13 -25.47 -12.81 -3.60
C GLY A 13 -24.13 -13.56 -3.74
N SER A 14 -23.23 -13.15 -4.64
CA SER A 14 -21.91 -13.78 -4.77
C SER A 14 -21.01 -13.48 -3.57
N ALA A 15 -20.30 -14.51 -3.10
CA ALA A 15 -19.17 -14.33 -2.18
C ALA A 15 -18.03 -13.55 -2.83
N PHE A 16 -17.83 -13.74 -4.14
CA PHE A 16 -16.77 -13.12 -4.92
C PHE A 16 -17.13 -11.73 -5.42
N GLY A 17 -16.14 -10.84 -5.38
CA GLY A 17 -16.23 -9.46 -5.81
C GLY A 17 -14.87 -8.90 -6.16
N TYR A 18 -14.86 -7.63 -6.51
CA TYR A 18 -13.65 -6.89 -6.83
C TYR A 18 -13.69 -5.52 -6.19
N ARG A 19 -12.50 -4.93 -6.06
CA ARG A 19 -12.31 -3.58 -5.55
C ARG A 19 -11.30 -2.85 -6.41
N ALA A 20 -11.62 -1.61 -6.73
CA ALA A 20 -10.71 -0.67 -7.38
C ALA A 20 -10.68 0.63 -6.60
N GLY A 21 -9.53 1.28 -6.52
CA GLY A 21 -9.39 2.53 -5.78
C GLY A 21 -8.25 3.40 -6.24
N ILE A 22 -8.09 4.51 -5.53
CA ILE A 22 -6.95 5.42 -5.65
C ILE A 22 -6.41 5.62 -4.23
N SER A 23 -5.10 5.62 -4.09
CA SER A 23 -4.44 5.76 -2.80
C SER A 23 -3.19 6.61 -2.92
N TYR A 24 -2.88 7.30 -1.83
CA TYR A 24 -1.66 8.05 -1.65
C TYR A 24 -0.81 7.40 -0.55
N PHE A 25 0.47 7.26 -0.85
CA PHE A 25 1.49 6.82 0.08
C PHE A 25 2.41 7.99 0.41
N TYR A 26 2.78 8.09 1.68
CA TYR A 26 3.92 8.85 2.16
C TYR A 26 4.58 7.98 3.24
N GLY A 27 5.89 7.87 3.19
CA GLY A 27 6.68 7.12 4.17
C GLY A 27 8.12 7.57 4.17
N THR A 28 8.77 7.40 5.32
CA THR A 28 10.18 7.66 5.51
C THR A 28 10.87 6.39 5.97
N ASN A 29 12.15 6.26 5.67
CA ASN A 29 12.98 5.13 6.10
C ASN A 29 14.02 5.62 7.13
N TYR A 30 14.65 4.71 7.86
CA TYR A 30 15.70 5.04 8.86
C TYR A 30 16.88 5.87 8.30
N ASN A 31 17.14 5.79 7.00
CA ASN A 31 18.19 6.55 6.31
C ASN A 31 17.73 7.94 5.82
N SER A 32 16.63 8.48 6.34
CA SER A 32 16.03 9.75 5.89
C SER A 32 15.62 9.78 4.42
N ASN A 33 15.43 8.61 3.81
CA ASN A 33 14.83 8.51 2.48
C ASN A 33 13.32 8.73 2.60
N GLU A 34 12.76 9.57 1.74
CA GLU A 34 11.33 9.86 1.69
C GLU A 34 10.74 9.26 0.41
N GLY A 35 9.62 8.55 0.55
CA GLY A 35 8.86 8.05 -0.58
C GLY A 35 7.44 8.58 -0.51
N HIS A 36 6.93 9.13 -1.61
CA HIS A 36 5.51 9.44 -1.70
C HIS A 36 4.98 9.24 -3.12
N GLY A 37 3.69 8.99 -3.26
CA GLY A 37 3.15 8.69 -4.58
C GLY A 37 1.68 8.30 -4.58
N PHE A 38 1.11 8.31 -5.78
CA PHE A 38 -0.24 7.88 -6.05
C PHE A 38 -0.23 6.49 -6.65
N SER A 39 -1.20 5.67 -6.26
CA SER A 39 -1.33 4.31 -6.76
C SER A 39 -2.78 3.85 -6.84
N VAL A 40 -2.99 2.89 -7.73
CA VAL A 40 -4.28 2.26 -8.01
C VAL A 40 -4.23 0.82 -7.49
N PRO A 41 -4.87 0.52 -6.35
CA PRO A 41 -5.10 -0.85 -5.93
C PRO A 41 -6.26 -1.47 -6.69
N LEU A 42 -6.03 -2.66 -7.25
CA LEU A 42 -7.03 -3.55 -7.83
C LEU A 42 -7.01 -4.87 -7.05
N GLU A 43 -8.15 -5.32 -6.57
CA GLU A 43 -8.28 -6.51 -5.73
C GLU A 43 -9.44 -7.38 -6.19
N PHE A 44 -9.21 -8.69 -6.23
CA PHE A 44 -10.26 -9.70 -6.26
C PHE A 44 -10.42 -10.27 -4.85
N ASN A 45 -11.65 -10.37 -4.35
CA ASN A 45 -11.89 -10.83 -2.99
C ASN A 45 -13.11 -11.76 -2.87
N CYS A 46 -13.08 -12.57 -1.81
CA CYS A 46 -14.12 -13.49 -1.38
C CYS A 46 -14.55 -13.11 0.04
N ILE A 47 -15.86 -12.99 0.25
CA ILE A 47 -16.46 -12.67 1.54
C ILE A 47 -17.29 -13.86 1.99
N LEU A 48 -16.97 -14.44 3.15
CA LEU A 48 -17.63 -15.59 3.73
C LEU A 48 -18.20 -15.25 5.09
N GLY A 49 -19.40 -15.75 5.40
CA GLY A 49 -20.06 -15.53 6.68
C GLY A 49 -21.52 -15.14 6.54
N LYS A 50 -22.22 -15.08 7.67
CA LYS A 50 -23.65 -14.76 7.73
C LYS A 50 -23.85 -13.45 8.51
N ARG A 51 -24.99 -12.80 8.27
CA ARG A 51 -25.35 -11.53 8.92
C ARG A 51 -24.30 -10.44 8.64
N ARG A 52 -23.96 -9.64 9.65
CA ARG A 52 -23.13 -8.44 9.52
C ARG A 52 -21.64 -8.72 9.67
N SER A 53 -21.25 -9.83 10.31
CA SER A 53 -19.86 -10.18 10.59
C SER A 53 -19.38 -11.24 9.61
N LYS A 54 -18.34 -10.91 8.85
CA LYS A 54 -17.86 -11.72 7.74
C LYS A 54 -16.34 -11.83 7.77
N PHE A 55 -15.83 -12.96 7.32
CA PHE A 55 -14.44 -13.14 6.94
C PHE A 55 -14.25 -12.66 5.51
N GLU A 56 -13.12 -11.99 5.25
CA GLU A 56 -12.75 -11.54 3.92
C GLU A 56 -11.33 -12.03 3.60
N ALA A 57 -11.15 -12.57 2.40
CA ALA A 57 -9.85 -12.86 1.85
C ALA A 57 -9.77 -12.33 0.42
N GLY A 58 -8.61 -11.89 -0.01
CA GLY A 58 -8.42 -11.36 -1.36
C GLY A 58 -6.97 -11.37 -1.81
N THR A 59 -6.80 -11.15 -3.10
CA THR A 59 -5.50 -10.94 -3.74
C THR A 59 -5.62 -9.79 -4.71
N GLY A 60 -4.56 -9.01 -4.85
CA GLY A 60 -4.59 -7.83 -5.69
C GLY A 60 -3.22 -7.36 -6.10
N ILE A 61 -3.23 -6.35 -6.96
CA ILE A 61 -2.04 -5.63 -7.39
C ILE A 61 -2.26 -4.15 -7.10
N ASN A 62 -1.21 -3.49 -6.64
CA ASN A 62 -1.16 -2.04 -6.49
C ASN A 62 -0.05 -1.52 -7.40
N MET A 63 -0.39 -0.56 -8.26
CA MET A 63 0.52 0.03 -9.24
C MET A 63 0.44 1.53 -9.15
N GLY A 64 1.57 2.23 -9.24
CA GLY A 64 1.60 3.66 -9.04
C GLY A 64 2.84 4.37 -9.53
N LEU A 65 2.79 5.70 -9.43
CA LEU A 65 3.93 6.58 -9.64
C LEU A 65 4.39 7.09 -8.27
N TYR A 66 5.67 6.91 -8.00
CA TYR A 66 6.30 7.22 -6.72
C TYR A 66 7.48 8.14 -6.94
N SER A 67 7.57 9.17 -6.11
CA SER A 67 8.75 10.02 -5.97
C SER A 67 9.54 9.50 -4.77
N ILE A 68 10.79 9.10 -5.01
CA ILE A 68 11.72 8.62 -4.01
C ILE A 68 12.82 9.66 -3.89
N LYS A 69 13.00 10.19 -2.68
CA LYS A 69 14.15 11.01 -2.31
C LYS A 69 15.15 10.15 -1.58
N GLU A 70 16.35 10.08 -2.12
CA GLU A 70 17.48 9.38 -1.50
C GLU A 70 18.47 10.40 -0.95
N THR A 71 18.81 10.23 0.33
CA THR A 71 19.82 11.06 1.00
C THR A 71 21.12 10.29 1.09
N TYR A 72 22.19 10.83 0.49
CA TYR A 72 23.53 10.28 0.56
C TYR A 72 24.45 11.18 1.38
N TRP A 73 25.24 10.57 2.25
CA TRP A 73 26.35 11.23 2.94
C TRP A 73 27.64 10.93 2.18
N VAL A 74 28.27 11.96 1.62
CA VAL A 74 29.56 11.83 0.93
C VAL A 74 30.63 12.48 1.79
N ASN A 75 31.67 11.72 2.14
CA ASN A 75 32.91 12.26 2.67
C ASN A 75 33.71 12.81 1.48
N SER A 76 34.19 14.05 1.55
CA SER A 76 35.18 14.51 0.58
C SER A 76 36.46 13.69 0.77
N GLU A 77 37.05 13.20 -0.32
CA GLU A 77 38.42 12.68 -0.30
C GLU A 77 39.39 13.86 -0.38
N GLY A 78 39.54 14.58 0.74
CA GLY A 78 40.58 15.60 0.92
C GLY A 78 41.67 15.11 1.86
N ASN A 79 42.90 15.03 1.35
CA ASN A 79 44.08 14.90 2.21
C ASN A 79 44.18 16.12 3.15
N VAL A 80 44.45 15.85 4.44
CA VAL A 80 44.93 16.78 5.50
C VAL A 80 43.87 17.49 6.37
N SER A 81 43.82 17.07 7.64
CA SER A 81 43.66 17.85 8.89
C SER A 81 42.59 18.95 9.03
N ILE A 82 41.51 18.94 8.25
CA ILE A 82 40.38 19.86 8.44
C ILE A 82 39.12 19.02 8.58
N ILE A 83 38.27 19.31 9.57
CA ILE A 83 36.95 18.69 9.70
C ILE A 83 36.15 19.15 8.47
N GLU A 84 36.10 18.31 7.44
CA GLU A 84 35.39 18.63 6.21
C GLU A 84 33.87 18.56 6.45
N PRO A 85 33.09 19.52 5.90
CA PRO A 85 31.65 19.48 6.02
C PRO A 85 31.09 18.28 5.26
N VAL A 86 30.41 17.38 5.96
CA VAL A 86 29.67 16.28 5.33
C VAL A 86 28.60 16.89 4.44
N THR A 87 28.71 16.72 3.12
CA THR A 87 27.73 17.25 2.17
C THR A 87 26.60 16.24 2.03
N GLN A 88 25.38 16.70 2.28
CA GLN A 88 24.16 15.92 2.07
C GLN A 88 23.71 16.10 0.62
N ILE A 89 23.77 15.04 -0.18
CA ILE A 89 23.20 15.03 -1.53
C ILE A 89 21.79 14.45 -1.45
N VAL A 90 20.81 15.18 -2.00
CA VAL A 90 19.42 14.74 -2.10
C VAL A 90 19.08 14.53 -3.57
N GLU A 91 18.95 13.28 -3.98
CA GLU A 91 18.45 12.93 -5.31
C GLU A 91 16.96 12.62 -5.22
N SER A 92 16.18 13.16 -6.15
CA SER A 92 14.75 12.86 -6.28
C SER A 92 14.49 12.18 -7.61
N ARG A 93 13.88 11.01 -7.56
CA ARG A 93 13.53 10.24 -8.76
C ARG A 93 12.06 9.86 -8.75
N ASN A 94 11.39 10.13 -9.87
CA ASN A 94 10.06 9.61 -10.13
C ASN A 94 10.18 8.25 -10.82
N THR A 95 9.50 7.25 -10.28
CA THR A 95 9.49 5.90 -10.82
C THR A 95 8.09 5.31 -10.81
N PHE A 96 7.81 4.48 -11.80
CA PHE A 96 6.71 3.53 -11.72
C PHE A 96 7.09 2.40 -10.76
N GLY A 97 6.12 1.91 -10.00
CA GLY A 97 6.30 0.77 -9.13
C GLY A 97 5.03 -0.04 -8.95
N TYR A 98 5.18 -1.32 -8.63
CA TYR A 98 4.05 -2.19 -8.30
C TYR A 98 4.37 -3.18 -7.18
N TYR A 99 3.34 -3.67 -6.50
CA TYR A 99 3.41 -4.84 -5.64
C TYR A 99 2.11 -5.64 -5.70
N ILE A 100 2.22 -6.95 -5.52
CA ILE A 100 1.09 -7.86 -5.32
C ILE A 100 0.82 -7.92 -3.82
N PHE A 101 -0.44 -8.03 -3.42
CA PHE A 101 -0.80 -8.17 -2.03
C PHE A 101 -1.88 -9.23 -1.84
N LEU A 102 -1.82 -9.89 -0.68
CA LEU A 102 -2.96 -10.65 -0.18
C LEU A 102 -3.70 -9.80 0.86
N ASN A 103 -4.95 -10.14 1.11
CA ASN A 103 -5.77 -9.58 2.14
C ASN A 103 -6.40 -10.73 2.92
N ILE A 104 -6.25 -10.72 4.24
CA ILE A 104 -6.94 -11.63 5.15
C ILE A 104 -7.47 -10.79 6.30
N GLY A 105 -8.78 -10.80 6.51
CA GLY A 105 -9.38 -9.90 7.49
C GLY A 105 -10.81 -10.19 7.89
N TYR A 106 -11.27 -9.36 8.80
CA TYR A 106 -12.63 -9.27 9.28
C TYR A 106 -13.35 -8.09 8.60
N ARG A 107 -14.61 -8.32 8.23
CA ARG A 107 -15.51 -7.31 7.67
C ARG A 107 -16.81 -7.28 8.46
N TYR A 108 -17.09 -6.14 9.07
CA TYR A 108 -18.42 -5.78 9.51
C TYR A 108 -19.13 -5.00 8.39
N GLN A 109 -20.29 -5.48 7.94
CA GLN A 109 -21.05 -4.86 6.87
C GLN A 109 -22.56 -4.93 7.14
N ARG A 110 -23.22 -3.77 7.21
CA ARG A 110 -24.68 -3.67 7.20
C ARG A 110 -25.22 -3.81 5.76
N GLU A 111 -26.49 -4.20 5.63
CA GLU A 111 -27.17 -4.24 4.32
C GLU A 111 -27.19 -2.87 3.65
N SER A 112 -27.37 -1.82 4.45
CA SER A 112 -27.16 -0.43 4.05
C SER A 112 -26.55 0.34 5.23
N GLY A 113 -25.64 1.25 4.94
CA GLY A 113 -24.94 2.06 5.93
C GLY A 113 -23.53 1.59 6.24
N PHE A 114 -23.09 1.83 7.47
CA PHE A 114 -21.72 1.67 7.90
C PHE A 114 -21.10 0.28 7.61
N MET A 115 -19.86 0.31 7.14
CA MET A 115 -18.97 -0.84 6.93
C MET A 115 -17.64 -0.58 7.63
N PHE A 116 -17.08 -1.62 8.24
CA PHE A 116 -15.76 -1.61 8.86
C PHE A 116 -14.98 -2.86 8.47
N ARG A 117 -13.69 -2.69 8.23
CA ARG A 117 -12.78 -3.79 7.86
C ARG A 117 -11.46 -3.63 8.60
N ALA A 118 -10.96 -4.74 9.11
CA ALA A 118 -9.65 -4.82 9.75
C ALA A 118 -8.98 -6.13 9.35
N GLY A 119 -7.68 -6.10 9.12
CA GLY A 119 -6.97 -7.29 8.70
C GLY A 119 -5.49 -7.05 8.50
N VAL A 120 -4.86 -8.01 7.85
CA VAL A 120 -3.45 -7.97 7.49
C VAL A 120 -3.29 -8.16 5.99
N SER A 121 -2.27 -7.52 5.44
CA SER A 121 -1.97 -7.55 4.02
C SER A 121 -0.47 -7.83 3.81
N PRO A 122 -0.07 -9.09 3.63
CA PRO A 122 1.27 -9.39 3.18
C PRO A 122 1.43 -8.99 1.71
N SER A 123 2.64 -8.58 1.33
CA SER A 123 2.92 -8.06 -0.02
C SER A 123 4.16 -8.66 -0.66
N PHE A 124 4.13 -8.83 -1.97
CA PHE A 124 5.12 -9.54 -2.76
C PHE A 124 5.38 -8.78 -4.06
N ASN A 125 6.46 -9.09 -4.75
CA ASN A 125 6.76 -8.61 -6.10
C ASN A 125 7.55 -9.69 -6.86
N PHE A 126 7.77 -9.52 -8.17
CA PHE A 126 8.52 -10.48 -8.98
C PHE A 126 10.05 -10.29 -8.94
N GLY A 127 10.57 -9.38 -8.10
CA GLY A 127 12.01 -9.10 -8.00
C GLY A 127 12.59 -8.30 -9.17
N ASP A 128 11.75 -7.79 -10.07
CA ASP A 128 12.19 -6.92 -11.16
C ASP A 128 12.37 -5.45 -10.72
N LYS A 129 12.89 -4.62 -11.63
CA LYS A 129 13.23 -3.21 -11.38
C LYS A 129 12.05 -2.29 -11.02
N TYR A 130 10.81 -2.71 -11.27
CA TYR A 130 9.59 -1.99 -10.91
C TYR A 130 8.91 -2.59 -9.67
N GLY A 131 9.39 -3.72 -9.17
CA GLY A 131 8.87 -4.37 -7.97
C GLY A 131 9.19 -3.58 -6.70
N LEU A 132 8.17 -3.10 -6.01
CA LEU A 132 8.33 -2.42 -4.73
C LEU A 132 8.41 -3.45 -3.60
N ARG A 133 9.47 -3.37 -2.80
CA ARG A 133 9.62 -4.18 -1.58
C ARG A 133 9.09 -3.41 -0.38
N LYS A 134 8.04 -3.92 0.25
CA LYS A 134 7.50 -3.35 1.48
C LYS A 134 8.06 -4.10 2.69
N THR A 135 8.55 -3.36 3.69
CA THR A 135 9.10 -3.90 4.95
C THR A 135 8.42 -3.20 6.14
N PRO A 136 7.88 -3.93 7.14
CA PRO A 136 7.81 -5.40 7.24
C PRO A 136 6.88 -6.02 6.20
N LEU A 137 7.01 -7.32 5.92
CA LEU A 137 6.21 -8.01 4.89
C LEU A 137 4.70 -7.91 5.14
N LEU A 138 4.29 -7.89 6.42
CA LEU A 138 2.91 -7.95 6.89
C LEU A 138 2.43 -6.56 7.34
N TYR A 139 1.44 -6.00 6.65
CA TYR A 139 0.87 -4.69 7.01
C TYR A 139 -0.53 -4.83 7.61
N PRO A 140 -0.76 -4.37 8.85
CA PRO A 140 -2.12 -4.23 9.34
C PRO A 140 -2.84 -3.12 8.57
N TYR A 141 -4.15 -3.27 8.38
CA TYR A 141 -4.99 -2.22 7.80
C TYR A 141 -6.31 -2.07 8.55
N LEU A 142 -6.85 -0.86 8.48
CA LEU A 142 -8.19 -0.50 8.88
C LEU A 142 -8.88 0.24 7.74
N SER A 143 -10.16 -0.03 7.53
CA SER A 143 -10.97 0.64 6.51
C SER A 143 -12.38 0.85 7.02
N PHE A 144 -12.90 2.04 6.74
CA PHE A 144 -14.26 2.46 7.03
C PHE A 144 -14.95 2.78 5.71
N GLY A 145 -16.22 2.45 5.60
CA GLY A 145 -16.97 2.66 4.38
C GLY A 145 -18.47 2.69 4.60
N TYR A 146 -19.17 2.83 3.48
CA TYR A 146 -20.63 2.88 3.43
C TYR A 146 -21.13 1.89 2.38
N THR A 147 -22.13 1.09 2.75
CA THR A 147 -22.83 0.17 1.86
C THR A 147 -24.08 0.85 1.33
N PHE A 148 -24.14 1.02 0.02
CA PHE A 148 -25.32 1.53 -0.68
C PHE A 148 -26.33 0.40 -0.90
N LYS A 149 -27.61 0.74 -0.95
CA LYS A 149 -28.70 -0.17 -1.25
C LYS A 149 -28.91 -0.24 -2.77
#